data_AF-A0A2A4X7X0-F1
#
_entry.id   AF-A0A2A4X7X0-F1
#
_cell.length_a   1.000
_cell.length_b   1.000
_cell.length_c   1.000
_cell.angle_alpha   90.00
_cell.angle_beta   90.00
_cell.angle_gamma   90.00
#
_symmetry.space_group_name_H-M   'P 1'
#
loop_
_entity.id
_entity.type
_entity.pdbx_description
1 polymer ?
#
loop_
_entity_poly.entity_id
_entity_poly.type
_entity_poly.pdbx_seq_one_letter_code
_entity_poly.pdbx_strand_id
1 'polypeptide(L)'
;MPLHSTPLLLEKKLKFKEKVEEIRSLFKQLEADNLPKDDLYHLSVFFNSYLKVVQSQGKQDLKPLQTFFNFLQQIQIVFQTPFAFPVFHKKITEPFNFYQLGLDFIEPLVDFKNSTLTGTDQLKKITSYLENGDNVVFLANHQVEADPQILGLFFKKDFPVIADKLIFVAGSKVTSDLLAIPFSMGCNLLCIYSKKYIDIPPEKKEEKQEHNKKTMHAMVDLFAQGGQAIYVAPSGGRDRRNSAGEVVVSDFDPSSVEMFFLMGKKSKKKTHFFPMALSTFHLLPPPESEDHELGEERVTQGGPVHIAILPELDEAALIQQHKGLPKKLLRQKKTDLIHSKIVDIYKQFPNK
;
A
#
# COMPACT_ATOMS: atom_id res chain seq x y z
N MET A 1 -7.28 -32.37 37.62
CA MET A 1 -8.56 -32.54 36.89
C MET A 1 -8.29 -32.25 35.42
N PRO A 2 -8.54 -33.17 34.49
CA PRO A 2 -8.34 -32.90 33.07
C PRO A 2 -9.45 -31.96 32.58
N LEU A 3 -9.07 -30.83 31.99
CA LEU A 3 -9.96 -29.92 31.29
C LEU A 3 -10.59 -30.67 30.11
N HIS A 4 -11.82 -31.15 30.26
CA HIS A 4 -12.63 -31.60 29.14
C HIS A 4 -12.87 -30.40 28.23
N SER A 5 -12.11 -30.31 27.14
CA SER A 5 -12.42 -29.41 26.04
C SER A 5 -13.80 -29.79 25.48
N THR A 6 -14.73 -28.84 25.45
CA THR A 6 -16.09 -29.02 24.95
C THR A 6 -16.11 -29.51 23.49
N PRO A 7 -17.06 -30.37 23.08
CA PRO A 7 -17.12 -30.94 21.72
C PRO A 7 -17.04 -29.91 20.59
N LEU A 8 -17.66 -28.74 20.77
CA LEU A 8 -17.62 -27.62 19.82
C LEU A 8 -16.21 -27.06 19.61
N LEU A 9 -15.38 -27.02 20.66
CA LEU A 9 -13.99 -26.57 20.57
C LEU A 9 -13.13 -27.60 19.82
N LEU A 10 -13.42 -28.89 20.00
CA LEU A 10 -12.72 -29.97 19.29
C LEU A 10 -13.05 -29.95 17.79
N GLU A 11 -14.31 -29.71 17.44
CA GLU A 11 -14.77 -29.60 16.05
C GLU A 11 -14.13 -28.40 15.33
N LYS A 12 -14.07 -27.22 15.98
CA LYS A 12 -13.38 -26.04 15.43
C LYS A 12 -11.90 -26.31 15.21
N LYS A 13 -11.23 -26.98 16.16
CA LYS A 13 -9.82 -27.40 16.02
C LYS A 13 -9.61 -28.32 14.82
N LEU A 14 -10.51 -29.26 14.60
CA LEU A 14 -10.43 -30.21 13.50
C LEU A 14 -10.56 -29.50 12.15
N LYS A 15 -11.62 -28.69 11.96
CA LYS A 15 -11.85 -27.93 10.72
C LYS A 15 -10.69 -26.99 10.39
N PHE A 16 -10.09 -26.37 11.41
CA PHE A 16 -8.92 -25.52 11.22
C PHE A 16 -7.72 -26.31 10.68
N LYS A 17 -7.45 -27.50 11.25
CA LYS A 17 -6.37 -28.37 10.77
C LYS A 17 -6.64 -28.86 9.34
N GLU A 18 -7.87 -29.28 9.04
CA GLU A 18 -8.28 -29.69 7.70
C GLU A 18 -8.02 -28.58 6.68
N LYS A 19 -8.38 -27.33 7.01
CA LYS A 19 -8.15 -26.20 6.11
C LYS A 19 -6.67 -25.89 5.89
N VAL A 20 -5.83 -26.06 6.91
CA VAL A 20 -4.37 -25.94 6.77
C VAL A 20 -3.81 -27.01 5.81
N GLU A 21 -4.31 -28.24 5.90
CA GLU A 21 -3.89 -29.31 4.97
C GLU A 21 -4.39 -29.07 3.54
N GLU A 22 -5.58 -28.49 3.37
CA GLU A 22 -6.10 -28.08 2.05
C GLU A 22 -5.18 -27.03 1.40
N ILE A 23 -4.73 -26.03 2.16
CA ILE A 23 -3.75 -25.03 1.69
C ILE A 23 -2.42 -25.69 1.31
N ARG A 24 -1.93 -26.63 2.12
CA ARG A 24 -0.70 -27.40 1.82
C ARG A 24 -0.84 -28.25 0.57
N SER A 25 -2.03 -28.79 0.31
CA SER A 25 -2.32 -29.51 -0.93
C SER A 25 -2.28 -28.57 -2.14
N LEU A 26 -2.82 -27.36 -2.02
CA LEU A 26 -2.77 -26.36 -3.08
C LEU A 26 -1.33 -25.91 -3.39
N PHE A 27 -0.46 -25.82 -2.37
CA PHE A 27 0.97 -25.61 -2.61
C PHE A 27 1.61 -26.68 -3.50
N LYS A 28 1.31 -27.96 -3.25
CA LYS A 28 1.79 -29.07 -4.10
C LYS A 28 1.25 -29.00 -5.52
N GLN A 29 0.01 -28.53 -5.68
CA GLN A 29 -0.57 -28.32 -7.00
C GLN A 29 0.12 -27.17 -7.74
N LEU A 30 0.38 -26.04 -7.07
CA LEU A 30 1.13 -24.93 -7.66
C LEU A 30 2.55 -25.36 -8.08
N GLU A 31 3.20 -26.22 -7.30
CA GLU A 31 4.47 -26.83 -7.67
C GLU A 31 4.34 -27.73 -8.93
N ALA A 32 3.30 -28.55 -9.00
CA ALA A 32 3.02 -29.39 -10.18
C ALA A 32 2.68 -28.56 -11.43
N ASP A 33 2.09 -27.37 -11.24
CA ASP A 33 1.81 -26.40 -12.30
C ASP A 33 3.07 -25.63 -12.76
N ASN A 34 4.24 -25.92 -12.19
CA ASN A 34 5.53 -25.27 -12.48
C ASN A 34 5.60 -23.78 -12.09
N LEU A 35 4.93 -23.39 -11.00
CA LEU A 35 5.18 -22.08 -10.37
C LEU A 35 6.68 -21.95 -10.02
N PRO A 36 7.31 -20.77 -10.18
CA PRO A 36 8.73 -20.60 -9.83
C PRO A 36 9.03 -21.03 -8.39
N LYS A 37 10.14 -21.75 -8.21
CA LYS A 37 10.52 -22.31 -6.90
C LYS A 37 10.72 -21.24 -5.83
N ASP A 38 11.26 -20.08 -6.22
CA ASP A 38 11.47 -18.96 -5.31
C ASP A 38 10.12 -18.42 -4.82
N ASP A 39 9.15 -18.21 -5.72
CA ASP A 39 7.80 -17.76 -5.34
C ASP A 39 7.11 -18.77 -4.41
N LEU A 40 7.24 -20.07 -4.68
CA LEU A 40 6.72 -21.13 -3.80
C LEU A 40 7.37 -21.10 -2.42
N TYR A 41 8.69 -20.93 -2.36
CA TYR A 41 9.44 -20.80 -1.12
C TYR A 41 8.93 -19.59 -0.32
N HIS A 42 8.84 -18.41 -0.94
CA HIS A 42 8.37 -17.19 -0.28
C HIS A 42 6.92 -17.29 0.20
N LEU A 43 6.03 -17.89 -0.59
CA LEU A 43 4.65 -18.13 -0.16
C LEU A 43 4.58 -19.09 1.03
N SER A 44 5.39 -20.14 1.05
CA SER A 44 5.44 -21.10 2.16
C SER A 44 5.96 -20.44 3.44
N VAL A 45 7.04 -19.66 3.35
CA VAL A 45 7.57 -18.86 4.47
C VAL A 45 6.50 -17.89 4.98
N PHE A 46 5.85 -17.16 4.07
CA PHE A 46 4.81 -16.20 4.43
C PHE A 46 3.63 -16.89 5.10
N PHE A 47 3.11 -17.99 4.54
CA PHE A 47 2.01 -18.77 5.11
C PHE A 47 2.31 -19.22 6.54
N ASN A 48 3.52 -19.69 6.81
CA ASN A 48 3.91 -20.11 8.16
C ASN A 48 3.90 -18.94 9.14
N SER A 49 4.37 -17.75 8.73
CA SER A 49 4.33 -16.56 9.58
C SER A 49 2.89 -16.03 9.77
N TYR A 50 2.07 -16.02 8.71
CA TYR A 50 0.66 -15.67 8.73
C TYR A 50 -0.13 -16.56 9.69
N LEU A 51 0.09 -17.88 9.62
CA LEU A 51 -0.56 -18.86 10.48
C LEU A 51 -0.22 -18.62 11.96
N LYS A 52 1.03 -18.28 12.27
CA LYS A 52 1.45 -17.94 13.65
C LYS A 52 0.69 -16.73 14.18
N VAL A 53 0.52 -15.69 13.37
CA VAL A 53 -0.23 -14.47 13.75
C VAL A 53 -1.71 -14.77 13.96
N VAL A 54 -2.34 -15.49 13.02
CA VAL A 54 -3.76 -15.88 13.15
C VAL A 54 -3.99 -16.72 14.41
N GLN A 55 -3.07 -17.63 14.73
CA GLN A 55 -3.16 -18.47 15.93
C GLN A 55 -2.87 -17.70 17.22
N SER A 56 -1.90 -16.77 17.23
CA SER A 56 -1.51 -16.02 18.43
C SER A 56 -2.59 -15.04 18.89
N GLN A 57 -3.43 -14.56 17.97
CA GLN A 57 -4.60 -13.74 18.30
C GLN A 57 -5.77 -14.56 18.91
N GLY A 58 -5.55 -15.86 19.21
CA GLY A 58 -6.49 -16.70 19.95
C GLY A 58 -7.74 -17.10 19.17
N LYS A 59 -7.81 -16.77 17.87
CA LYS A 59 -8.95 -17.06 17.02
C LYS A 59 -8.63 -18.27 16.14
N GLN A 60 -9.24 -19.42 16.45
CA GLN A 60 -9.37 -20.52 15.50
C GLN A 60 -10.45 -20.20 14.47
N ASP A 61 -10.30 -19.03 13.84
CA ASP A 61 -11.19 -18.57 12.80
C ASP A 61 -10.77 -19.19 11.48
N LEU A 62 -11.74 -19.71 10.74
CA LEU A 62 -11.52 -20.27 9.41
C LEU A 62 -11.43 -19.17 8.36
N LYS A 63 -11.98 -17.97 8.62
CA LYS A 63 -12.02 -16.87 7.65
C LYS A 63 -10.61 -16.51 7.13
N PRO A 64 -9.58 -16.25 7.96
CA PRO A 64 -8.23 -15.97 7.46
C PRO A 64 -7.65 -17.08 6.59
N LEU A 65 -7.87 -18.36 6.95
CA LEU A 65 -7.39 -19.49 6.16
C LEU A 65 -8.14 -19.62 4.84
N GLN A 66 -9.45 -19.39 4.83
CA GLN A 66 -10.22 -19.37 3.59
C GLN A 66 -9.78 -18.21 2.68
N THR A 67 -9.50 -17.04 3.24
CA THR A 67 -8.97 -15.91 2.48
C THR A 67 -7.60 -16.22 1.89
N PHE A 68 -6.70 -16.85 2.66
CA PHE A 68 -5.39 -17.27 2.17
C PHE A 68 -5.51 -18.31 1.05
N PHE A 69 -6.42 -19.28 1.20
CA PHE A 69 -6.72 -20.26 0.17
C PHE A 69 -7.21 -19.59 -1.12
N ASN A 70 -8.17 -18.66 -1.02
CA ASN A 70 -8.67 -17.90 -2.17
C ASN A 70 -7.55 -17.10 -2.84
N PHE A 71 -6.64 -16.51 -2.06
CA PHE A 71 -5.45 -15.83 -2.58
C PHE A 71 -4.57 -16.77 -3.42
N LEU A 72 -4.25 -17.97 -2.91
CA LEU A 72 -3.48 -18.97 -3.67
C LEU A 72 -4.18 -19.39 -4.97
N GLN A 73 -5.50 -19.51 -4.97
CA GLN A 73 -6.26 -19.77 -6.21
C GLN A 73 -6.12 -18.61 -7.20
N GLN A 74 -6.14 -17.36 -6.74
CA GLN A 74 -5.89 -16.22 -7.62
C GLN A 74 -4.45 -16.19 -8.15
N ILE A 75 -3.46 -16.59 -7.34
CA ILE A 75 -2.07 -16.76 -7.81
C ILE A 75 -2.00 -17.78 -8.94
N GLN A 76 -2.65 -18.94 -8.78
CA GLN A 76 -2.71 -19.96 -9.83
C GLN A 76 -3.30 -19.39 -11.13
N ILE A 77 -4.43 -18.67 -11.04
CA ILE A 77 -5.11 -18.07 -12.19
C ILE A 77 -4.23 -17.02 -12.86
N VAL A 78 -3.64 -16.10 -12.10
CA VAL A 78 -2.77 -15.03 -12.63
C VAL A 78 -1.49 -15.60 -13.23
N PHE A 79 -0.95 -16.68 -12.66
CA PHE A 79 0.22 -17.35 -13.23
C PHE A 79 -0.09 -17.96 -14.60
N GLN A 80 -1.25 -18.61 -14.75
CA GLN A 80 -1.70 -19.19 -16.01
C GLN A 80 -2.14 -18.11 -17.02
N THR A 81 -2.72 -17.01 -16.53
CA THR A 81 -3.22 -15.89 -17.34
C THR A 81 -2.74 -14.56 -16.75
N PRO A 82 -1.52 -14.11 -17.11
CA PRO A 82 -0.94 -12.88 -16.57
C PRO A 82 -1.81 -11.66 -16.80
N PHE A 83 -1.99 -10.85 -15.74
CA PHE A 83 -2.75 -9.61 -15.81
C PHE A 83 -1.85 -8.44 -16.23
N ALA A 84 -2.22 -7.76 -17.32
CA ALA A 84 -1.50 -6.57 -17.80
C ALA A 84 -2.14 -5.30 -17.22
N PHE A 85 -1.41 -4.59 -16.35
CA PHE A 85 -1.90 -3.34 -15.78
C PHE A 85 -1.90 -2.20 -16.82
N PRO A 86 -3.02 -1.49 -17.00
CA PRO A 86 -3.05 -0.25 -17.79
C PRO A 86 -2.34 0.89 -17.05
N VAL A 87 -2.09 2.01 -17.73
CA VAL A 87 -1.52 3.24 -17.12
C VAL A 87 -2.35 3.76 -15.94
N PHE A 88 -3.68 3.63 -16.04
CA PHE A 88 -4.61 3.86 -14.93
C PHE A 88 -5.50 2.63 -14.77
N HIS A 89 -5.29 1.93 -13.66
CA HIS A 89 -6.03 0.73 -13.29
C HIS A 89 -7.15 1.11 -12.33
N LYS A 90 -8.37 0.62 -12.60
CA LYS A 90 -9.50 0.71 -11.66
C LYS A 90 -9.60 -0.62 -10.93
N LYS A 91 -9.82 -0.57 -9.62
CA LYS A 91 -9.95 -1.79 -8.81
C LYS A 91 -11.01 -2.73 -9.37
N ILE A 92 -10.73 -4.02 -9.33
CA ILE A 92 -11.63 -5.07 -9.80
C ILE A 92 -12.42 -5.60 -8.59
N THR A 93 -13.74 -5.45 -8.66
CA THR A 93 -14.67 -5.95 -7.64
C THR A 93 -15.56 -7.08 -8.12
N GLU A 94 -15.61 -7.32 -9.43
CA GLU A 94 -16.42 -8.34 -10.10
C GLU A 94 -15.63 -8.97 -11.27
N PRO A 95 -15.81 -10.26 -11.59
CA PRO A 95 -16.66 -11.24 -10.88
C PRO A 95 -16.04 -11.73 -9.56
N PHE A 96 -14.76 -11.40 -9.32
CA PHE A 96 -14.07 -11.67 -8.07
C PHE A 96 -13.67 -10.34 -7.41
N ASN A 97 -13.95 -10.21 -6.12
CA ASN A 97 -13.70 -8.97 -5.40
C ASN A 97 -12.27 -8.92 -4.83
N PHE A 98 -11.32 -8.49 -5.67
CA PHE A 98 -9.90 -8.36 -5.27
C PHE A 98 -9.68 -7.31 -4.19
N TYR A 99 -10.51 -6.25 -4.16
CA TYR A 99 -10.46 -5.27 -3.09
C TYR A 99 -10.78 -5.91 -1.74
N GLN A 100 -11.88 -6.67 -1.66
CA GLN A 100 -12.27 -7.35 -0.43
C GLN A 100 -11.28 -8.46 -0.04
N LEU A 101 -10.75 -9.21 -1.01
CA LEU A 101 -9.68 -10.18 -0.77
C LEU A 101 -8.51 -9.51 -0.04
N GLY A 102 -8.02 -8.37 -0.54
CA GLY A 102 -6.90 -7.66 0.06
C GLY A 102 -7.19 -7.17 1.49
N LEU A 103 -8.39 -6.64 1.74
CA LEU A 103 -8.78 -6.22 3.09
C LEU A 103 -8.85 -7.40 4.04
N ASP A 104 -9.56 -8.47 3.67
CA ASP A 104 -9.72 -9.66 4.52
C ASP A 104 -8.38 -10.39 4.76
N PHE A 105 -7.44 -10.26 3.83
CA PHE A 105 -6.13 -10.89 3.95
C PHE A 105 -5.26 -10.17 4.99
N ILE A 106 -5.29 -8.83 4.99
CA ILE A 106 -4.49 -8.00 5.90
C ILE A 106 -5.16 -7.80 7.27
N GLU A 107 -6.50 -7.79 7.34
CA GLU A 107 -7.29 -7.63 8.56
C GLU A 107 -6.76 -8.44 9.76
N PRO A 108 -6.50 -9.76 9.66
CA PRO A 108 -6.02 -10.55 10.80
C PRO A 108 -4.59 -10.24 11.23
N LEU A 109 -3.82 -9.48 10.44
CA LEU A 109 -2.46 -9.08 10.80
C LEU A 109 -2.45 -7.79 11.64
N VAL A 110 -3.54 -7.02 11.60
CA VAL A 110 -3.63 -5.72 12.27
C VAL A 110 -4.18 -5.87 13.68
N ASP A 111 -3.43 -5.38 14.67
CA ASP A 111 -3.92 -5.20 16.03
C ASP A 111 -4.71 -3.88 16.13
N PHE A 112 -5.98 -3.92 15.73
CA PHE A 112 -6.85 -2.74 15.74
C PHE A 112 -7.00 -2.10 17.13
N LYS A 113 -6.86 -2.88 18.21
CA LYS A 113 -7.01 -2.37 19.58
C LYS A 113 -5.91 -1.38 19.93
N ASN A 114 -4.69 -1.65 19.47
CA ASN A 114 -3.52 -0.82 19.73
C ASN A 114 -3.13 0.07 18.53
N SER A 115 -3.88 0.00 17.43
CA SER A 115 -3.68 0.84 16.26
C SER A 115 -4.30 2.23 16.43
N THR A 116 -3.81 3.23 15.69
CA THR A 116 -4.36 4.59 15.76
C THR A 116 -4.59 5.22 14.40
N LEU A 117 -5.74 5.90 14.26
CA LEU A 117 -6.00 6.83 13.17
C LEU A 117 -6.16 8.24 13.74
N THR A 118 -5.22 9.14 13.44
CA THR A 118 -5.30 10.55 13.83
C THR A 118 -5.57 11.44 12.62
N GLY A 119 -6.12 12.62 12.87
CA GLY A 119 -6.48 13.56 11.81
C GLY A 119 -7.87 13.31 11.21
N THR A 120 -8.81 12.82 12.03
CA THR A 120 -10.18 12.52 11.59
C THR A 120 -10.94 13.76 11.12
N ASP A 121 -10.65 14.94 11.66
CA ASP A 121 -11.25 16.19 11.18
C ASP A 121 -10.73 16.59 9.79
N GLN A 122 -9.46 16.28 9.49
CA GLN A 122 -8.90 16.44 8.16
C GLN A 122 -9.57 15.45 7.19
N LEU A 123 -9.82 14.21 7.61
CA LEU A 123 -10.54 13.22 6.79
C LEU A 123 -11.98 13.66 6.49
N LYS A 124 -12.72 14.19 7.47
CA LYS A 124 -14.06 14.78 7.22
C LYS A 124 -14.00 15.89 6.19
N LYS A 125 -13.02 16.80 6.32
CA LYS A 125 -12.78 17.90 5.39
C LYS A 125 -12.45 17.39 3.97
N ILE A 126 -11.62 16.35 3.88
CA ILE A 126 -11.26 15.68 2.63
C ILE A 126 -12.49 15.05 1.98
N THR A 127 -13.34 14.37 2.74
CA THR A 127 -14.61 13.83 2.22
C THR A 127 -15.45 14.94 1.58
N SER A 128 -15.64 16.07 2.27
CA SER A 128 -16.38 17.21 1.71
C SER A 128 -15.72 17.79 0.45
N TYR A 129 -14.39 17.84 0.38
CA TYR A 129 -13.67 18.26 -0.83
C TYR A 129 -13.93 17.34 -2.01
N LEU A 130 -13.82 16.02 -1.80
CA LEU A 130 -14.05 15.04 -2.85
C LEU A 130 -15.51 15.04 -3.35
N GLU A 131 -16.47 15.24 -2.46
CA GLU A 131 -17.90 15.35 -2.80
C GLU A 131 -18.21 16.64 -3.58
N ASN A 132 -17.51 17.74 -3.29
CA ASN A 132 -17.60 18.99 -4.06
C ASN A 132 -16.86 18.95 -5.40
N GLY A 133 -16.23 17.83 -5.74
CA GLY A 133 -15.48 17.67 -7.00
C GLY A 133 -14.08 18.28 -6.97
N ASP A 134 -13.58 18.67 -5.79
CA ASP A 134 -12.18 19.04 -5.61
C ASP A 134 -11.29 17.79 -5.56
N ASN A 135 -10.03 17.94 -5.92
CA ASN A 135 -9.03 16.87 -5.84
C ASN A 135 -8.27 16.94 -4.52
N VAL A 136 -7.79 15.78 -4.07
CA VAL A 136 -6.98 15.65 -2.87
C VAL A 136 -5.73 14.83 -3.20
N VAL A 137 -4.57 15.28 -2.73
CA VAL A 137 -3.30 14.56 -2.82
C VAL A 137 -2.75 14.35 -1.42
N PHE A 138 -2.56 13.08 -1.06
CA PHE A 138 -1.81 12.66 0.11
C PHE A 138 -0.33 12.53 -0.26
N LEU A 139 0.50 13.33 0.40
CA LEU A 139 1.96 13.24 0.30
C LEU A 139 2.44 12.43 1.51
N ALA A 140 2.81 11.17 1.30
CA ALA A 140 3.02 10.21 2.37
C ALA A 140 4.43 9.61 2.39
N ASN A 141 4.86 9.09 3.55
CA ASN A 141 5.86 8.01 3.54
C ASN A 141 5.18 6.69 3.13
N HIS A 142 5.97 5.66 2.86
CA HIS A 142 5.49 4.34 2.44
C HIS A 142 6.36 3.29 3.11
N GLN A 143 5.81 2.22 3.68
CA GLN A 143 6.63 1.24 4.41
C GLN A 143 6.45 -0.18 3.90
N VAL A 144 5.23 -0.58 3.55
CA VAL A 144 4.94 -1.94 3.09
C VAL A 144 4.04 -1.92 1.87
N GLU A 145 4.12 -2.97 1.05
CA GLU A 145 3.28 -3.09 -0.15
C GLU A 145 1.79 -3.14 0.16
N ALA A 146 1.44 -3.55 1.39
CA ALA A 146 0.08 -3.61 1.90
C ALA A 146 -0.48 -2.27 2.41
N ASP A 147 0.27 -1.16 2.31
CA ASP A 147 -0.22 0.17 2.70
C ASP A 147 -1.60 0.52 2.09
N PRO A 148 -1.90 0.19 0.82
CA PRO A 148 -3.24 0.38 0.25
C PRO A 148 -4.36 -0.35 1.00
N GLN A 149 -4.13 -1.61 1.35
CA GLN A 149 -5.11 -2.43 2.08
C GLN A 149 -5.25 -1.94 3.52
N ILE A 150 -4.15 -1.54 4.16
CA ILE A 150 -4.17 -0.95 5.51
C ILE A 150 -5.00 0.33 5.50
N LEU A 151 -4.73 1.27 4.59
CA LEU A 151 -5.55 2.49 4.45
C LEU A 151 -7.03 2.15 4.16
N GLY A 152 -7.28 1.14 3.32
CA GLY A 152 -8.62 0.62 3.09
C GLY A 152 -9.33 0.15 4.36
N LEU A 153 -8.66 -0.60 5.23
CA LEU A 153 -9.22 -1.09 6.50
C LEU A 153 -9.63 0.07 7.43
N PHE A 154 -8.82 1.13 7.49
CA PHE A 154 -9.07 2.27 8.39
C PHE A 154 -10.07 3.27 7.81
N PHE A 155 -10.21 3.37 6.48
CA PHE A 155 -11.12 4.34 5.86
C PHE A 155 -12.47 3.76 5.48
N LYS A 156 -12.58 2.47 5.14
CA LYS A 156 -13.79 1.90 4.54
C LYS A 156 -15.06 2.11 5.36
N LYS A 157 -14.96 2.07 6.70
CA LYS A 157 -16.13 2.19 7.59
C LYS A 157 -16.57 3.64 7.76
N ASP A 158 -15.64 4.51 8.17
CA ASP A 158 -15.98 5.87 8.61
C ASP A 158 -15.75 6.94 7.53
N PHE A 159 -14.95 6.61 6.50
CA PHE A 159 -14.60 7.48 5.37
C PHE A 159 -14.71 6.74 4.02
N PRO A 160 -15.87 6.11 3.71
CA PRO A 160 -16.02 5.26 2.53
C PRO A 160 -15.77 5.98 1.20
N VAL A 161 -16.08 7.29 1.12
CA VAL A 161 -15.80 8.12 -0.07
C VAL A 161 -14.30 8.17 -0.36
N ILE A 162 -13.47 8.31 0.68
CA ILE A 162 -12.01 8.32 0.54
C ILE A 162 -11.54 6.92 0.15
N ALA A 163 -11.98 5.88 0.88
CA ALA A 163 -11.61 4.50 0.60
C ALA A 163 -11.95 4.06 -0.83
N ASP A 164 -13.07 4.55 -1.38
CA ASP A 164 -13.51 4.22 -2.72
C ASP A 164 -12.67 4.90 -3.81
N LYS A 165 -12.40 6.20 -3.62
CA LYS A 165 -11.75 7.09 -4.58
C LYS A 165 -10.22 7.11 -4.51
N LEU A 166 -9.61 6.49 -3.50
CA LEU A 166 -8.16 6.52 -3.32
C LEU A 166 -7.47 5.82 -4.49
N ILE A 167 -6.54 6.53 -5.12
CA ILE A 167 -5.71 6.10 -6.25
C ILE A 167 -4.26 6.11 -5.79
N PHE A 168 -3.59 4.98 -5.91
CA PHE A 168 -2.20 4.83 -5.48
C PHE A 168 -1.27 4.99 -6.67
N VAL A 169 -0.29 5.87 -6.56
CA VAL A 169 0.82 5.93 -7.51
C VAL A 169 1.74 4.75 -7.24
N ALA A 170 1.73 3.76 -8.12
CA ALA A 170 2.35 2.46 -7.90
C ALA A 170 3.50 2.19 -8.86
N GLY A 171 4.59 1.64 -8.31
CA GLY A 171 5.76 1.21 -9.07
C GLY A 171 5.54 -0.10 -9.82
N SER A 172 6.44 -0.43 -10.75
CA SER A 172 6.36 -1.65 -11.55
C SER A 172 6.34 -2.94 -10.73
N LYS A 173 6.99 -2.96 -9.56
CA LYS A 173 7.10 -4.15 -8.72
C LYS A 173 5.74 -4.75 -8.37
N VAL A 174 4.84 -3.96 -7.76
CA VAL A 174 3.52 -4.46 -7.32
C VAL A 174 2.61 -4.83 -8.50
N THR A 175 2.97 -4.43 -9.73
CA THR A 175 2.27 -4.78 -10.96
C THR A 175 2.89 -5.95 -11.74
N SER A 176 4.08 -6.42 -11.35
CA SER A 176 4.81 -7.50 -12.02
C SER A 176 5.10 -8.71 -11.13
N ASP A 177 5.19 -8.49 -9.82
CA ASP A 177 5.41 -9.52 -8.83
C ASP A 177 4.15 -10.38 -8.67
N LEU A 178 4.27 -11.65 -9.02
CA LEU A 178 3.16 -12.60 -9.01
C LEU A 178 2.39 -12.59 -7.67
N LEU A 179 3.10 -12.46 -6.55
CA LEU A 179 2.51 -12.52 -5.22
C LEU A 179 1.80 -11.22 -4.83
N ALA A 180 2.13 -10.10 -5.48
CA ALA A 180 1.51 -8.80 -5.27
C ALA A 180 0.32 -8.53 -6.20
N ILE A 181 0.31 -9.12 -7.41
CA ILE A 181 -0.69 -8.84 -8.45
C ILE A 181 -2.14 -8.95 -7.95
N PRO A 182 -2.58 -10.02 -7.25
CA PRO A 182 -3.97 -10.09 -6.78
C PRO A 182 -4.35 -8.92 -5.86
N PHE A 183 -3.43 -8.44 -5.03
CA PHE A 183 -3.67 -7.28 -4.16
C PHE A 183 -3.75 -5.98 -4.95
N SER A 184 -2.84 -5.81 -5.93
CA SER A 184 -2.82 -4.66 -6.84
C SER A 184 -4.07 -4.59 -7.72
N MET A 185 -4.60 -5.72 -8.18
CA MET A 185 -5.87 -5.80 -8.92
C MET A 185 -7.04 -5.22 -8.10
N GLY A 186 -6.97 -5.29 -6.77
CA GLY A 186 -7.95 -4.74 -5.84
C GLY A 186 -7.82 -3.24 -5.56
N CYS A 187 -6.85 -2.53 -6.15
CA CYS A 187 -6.60 -1.11 -5.90
C CYS A 187 -6.88 -0.26 -7.15
N ASN A 188 -7.17 1.04 -6.97
CA ASN A 188 -7.05 1.97 -8.10
C ASN A 188 -5.58 2.41 -8.18
N LEU A 189 -4.93 2.25 -9.34
CA LEU A 189 -3.50 2.50 -9.48
C LEU A 189 -3.20 3.45 -10.64
N LEU A 190 -2.27 4.37 -10.42
CA LEU A 190 -1.51 5.01 -11.49
C LEU A 190 -0.18 4.28 -11.62
N CYS A 191 -0.06 3.46 -12.66
CA CYS A 191 1.05 2.52 -12.83
C CYS A 191 2.24 3.23 -13.47
N ILE A 192 3.32 3.45 -12.73
CA ILE A 192 4.53 4.12 -13.20
C ILE A 192 5.77 3.25 -13.01
N TYR A 193 6.77 3.46 -13.86
CA TYR A 193 8.13 3.02 -13.58
C TYR A 193 8.81 4.03 -12.67
N SER A 194 9.32 3.57 -11.54
CA SER A 194 10.05 4.45 -10.61
C SER A 194 11.33 4.96 -11.28
N LYS A 195 11.80 6.14 -10.87
CA LYS A 195 13.07 6.68 -11.34
C LYS A 195 14.24 5.75 -11.01
N LYS A 196 14.17 5.00 -9.91
CA LYS A 196 15.20 4.03 -9.49
C LYS A 196 15.40 2.92 -10.53
N TYR A 197 14.33 2.52 -11.23
CA TYR A 197 14.36 1.38 -12.17
C TYR A 197 14.11 1.76 -13.64
N ILE A 198 14.07 3.06 -13.96
CA ILE A 198 13.78 3.53 -15.33
C ILE A 198 14.87 3.10 -16.31
N ASP A 199 16.12 3.05 -15.83
CA ASP A 199 17.31 2.72 -16.63
C ASP A 199 17.65 1.22 -16.61
N ILE A 200 16.87 0.38 -15.93
CA ILE A 200 17.20 -1.04 -15.68
C ILE A 200 16.08 -1.97 -16.17
N PRO A 201 16.22 -2.71 -17.28
CA PRO A 201 17.41 -2.76 -18.13
C PRO A 201 17.41 -1.61 -19.17
N PRO A 202 18.58 -1.14 -19.64
CA PRO A 202 18.69 0.07 -20.47
C PRO A 202 17.90 0.03 -21.77
N GLU A 203 17.77 -1.14 -22.39
CA GLU A 203 17.04 -1.34 -23.65
C GLU A 203 15.53 -1.10 -23.51
N LYS A 204 14.98 -1.15 -22.29
CA LYS A 204 13.57 -0.84 -22.01
C LYS A 204 13.32 0.60 -21.60
N LYS A 205 14.36 1.44 -21.54
CA LYS A 205 14.27 2.81 -21.02
C LYS A 205 13.25 3.66 -21.79
N GLU A 206 13.31 3.66 -23.12
CA GLU A 206 12.41 4.48 -23.94
C GLU A 206 10.94 4.06 -23.77
N GLU A 207 10.68 2.75 -23.76
CA GLU A 207 9.35 2.19 -23.51
C GLU A 207 8.81 2.62 -22.14
N LYS A 208 9.63 2.52 -21.10
CA LYS A 208 9.25 2.93 -19.74
C LYS A 208 9.01 4.43 -19.62
N GLN A 209 9.80 5.25 -20.30
CA GLN A 209 9.62 6.69 -20.33
C GLN A 209 8.32 7.07 -21.05
N GLU A 210 8.02 6.41 -22.17
CA GLU A 210 6.77 6.63 -22.90
C GLU A 210 5.55 6.16 -22.08
N HIS A 211 5.65 5.03 -21.37
CA HIS A 211 4.63 4.58 -20.43
C HIS A 211 4.36 5.60 -19.31
N ASN A 212 5.43 6.13 -18.70
CA ASN A 212 5.30 7.16 -17.67
C ASN A 212 4.67 8.44 -18.23
N LYS A 213 5.01 8.85 -19.45
CA LYS A 213 4.40 10.00 -20.12
C LYS A 213 2.90 9.80 -20.31
N LYS A 214 2.48 8.63 -20.81
CA LYS A 214 1.05 8.27 -20.93
C LYS A 214 0.34 8.27 -19.59
N THR A 215 0.99 7.77 -18.53
CA THR A 215 0.45 7.79 -17.17
C THR A 215 0.28 9.20 -16.64
N MET A 216 1.20 10.12 -16.96
CA MET A 216 1.07 11.54 -16.63
C MET A 216 -0.08 12.22 -17.36
N HIS A 217 -0.34 11.86 -18.61
CA HIS A 217 -1.54 12.32 -19.31
C HIS A 217 -2.82 11.81 -18.64
N ALA A 218 -2.90 10.52 -18.33
CA ALA A 218 -4.04 9.95 -17.61
C ALA A 218 -4.28 10.62 -16.24
N MET A 219 -3.20 10.94 -15.51
CA MET A 219 -3.29 11.67 -14.25
C MET A 219 -3.86 13.08 -14.46
N VAL A 220 -3.41 13.83 -15.48
CA VAL A 220 -3.98 15.15 -15.81
C VAL A 220 -5.48 15.06 -16.11
N ASP A 221 -5.89 14.05 -16.86
CA ASP A 221 -7.30 13.84 -17.19
C ASP A 221 -8.14 13.53 -15.94
N LEU A 222 -7.62 12.70 -15.04
CA LEU A 222 -8.26 12.43 -13.73
C LEU A 222 -8.41 13.71 -12.90
N PHE A 223 -7.34 14.48 -12.77
CA PHE A 223 -7.38 15.76 -12.07
C PHE A 223 -8.42 16.72 -12.69
N ALA A 224 -8.53 16.75 -14.02
CA ALA A 224 -9.51 17.60 -14.72
C ALA A 224 -10.96 17.13 -14.49
N GLN A 225 -11.20 15.82 -14.33
CA GLN A 225 -12.52 15.28 -13.95
C GLN A 225 -12.95 15.78 -12.57
N GLY A 226 -12.00 15.92 -11.63
CA GLY A 226 -12.27 16.35 -10.25
C GLY A 226 -12.70 15.19 -9.35
N GLY A 227 -12.75 15.45 -8.04
CA GLY A 227 -13.19 14.46 -7.05
C GLY A 227 -12.25 13.25 -6.92
N GLN A 228 -10.97 13.42 -7.23
CA GLN A 228 -9.95 12.36 -7.14
C GLN A 228 -9.19 12.45 -5.82
N ALA A 229 -8.88 11.30 -5.20
CA ALA A 229 -7.98 11.21 -4.06
C ALA A 229 -6.73 10.43 -4.49
N ILE A 230 -5.57 11.07 -4.49
CA ILE A 230 -4.31 10.43 -4.92
C ILE A 230 -3.39 10.27 -3.72
N TYR A 231 -2.94 9.03 -3.48
CA TYR A 231 -1.84 8.72 -2.59
C TYR A 231 -0.54 8.63 -3.38
N VAL A 232 0.49 9.34 -2.92
CA VAL A 232 1.84 9.21 -3.46
C VAL A 232 2.88 9.22 -2.35
N ALA A 233 3.88 8.37 -2.50
CA ALA A 233 5.11 8.40 -1.73
C ALA A 233 6.22 9.09 -2.55
N PRO A 234 6.54 10.38 -2.29
CA PRO A 234 7.48 11.11 -3.13
C PRO A 234 8.92 10.59 -3.06
N SER A 235 9.25 9.76 -2.06
CA SER A 235 10.51 9.01 -1.99
C SER A 235 10.67 8.00 -3.13
N GLY A 236 9.56 7.54 -3.73
CA GLY A 236 9.53 6.54 -4.78
C GLY A 236 9.80 5.11 -4.31
N GLY A 237 9.86 4.86 -2.99
CA GLY A 237 10.10 3.55 -2.41
C GLY A 237 9.70 3.46 -0.94
N ARG A 238 9.77 2.24 -0.40
CA ARG A 238 9.48 1.94 1.01
C ARG A 238 10.57 2.49 1.93
N ASP A 239 10.22 2.84 3.15
CA ASP A 239 11.13 3.16 4.26
C ASP A 239 12.07 1.98 4.55
N ARG A 240 13.22 2.26 5.18
CA ARG A 240 14.24 1.25 5.51
C ARG A 240 14.76 1.46 6.92
N ARG A 241 15.33 0.39 7.47
CA ARG A 241 16.09 0.45 8.71
C ARG A 241 17.44 1.11 8.46
N ASN A 242 17.85 1.99 9.37
CA ASN A 242 19.22 2.49 9.42
C ASN A 242 20.16 1.44 10.04
N SER A 243 21.45 1.76 10.15
CA SER A 243 22.45 0.88 10.77
C SER A 243 22.22 0.58 12.26
N ALA A 244 21.38 1.36 12.94
CA ALA A 244 20.94 1.10 14.31
C ALA A 244 19.69 0.20 14.38
N GLY A 245 19.15 -0.23 13.24
CA GLY A 245 17.94 -1.05 13.15
C GLY A 245 16.63 -0.27 13.24
N GLU A 246 16.68 1.07 13.29
CA GLU A 246 15.50 1.93 13.39
C GLU A 246 14.92 2.22 12.01
N VAL A 247 13.59 2.12 11.86
CA VAL A 247 12.91 2.48 10.62
C VAL A 247 12.93 4.00 10.44
N VAL A 248 13.47 4.47 9.32
CA VAL A 248 13.59 5.89 8.98
C VAL A 248 12.72 6.20 7.76
N VAL A 249 11.98 7.30 7.85
CA VAL A 249 11.22 7.85 6.71
C VAL A 249 12.19 8.25 5.60
N SER A 250 11.96 7.74 4.40
CA SER A 250 12.81 8.01 3.25
C SER A 250 12.68 9.45 2.75
N ASP A 251 13.79 10.03 2.31
CA ASP A 251 13.81 11.36 1.74
C ASP A 251 12.89 11.49 0.52
N PHE A 252 12.20 12.63 0.44
CA PHE A 252 11.28 12.91 -0.67
C PHE A 252 12.02 13.55 -1.85
N ASP A 253 11.72 13.10 -3.07
CA ASP A 253 12.21 13.77 -4.28
C ASP A 253 11.46 15.10 -4.50
N PRO A 254 12.16 16.25 -4.47
CA PRO A 254 11.52 17.55 -4.68
C PRO A 254 10.85 17.70 -6.04
N SER A 255 11.35 16.97 -7.04
CA SER A 255 10.76 16.97 -8.38
C SER A 255 9.41 16.24 -8.39
N SER A 256 9.30 15.15 -7.64
CA SER A 256 8.05 14.39 -7.48
C SER A 256 7.01 15.24 -6.75
N VAL A 257 7.37 15.84 -5.61
CA VAL A 257 6.49 16.75 -4.86
C VAL A 257 5.98 17.88 -5.76
N GLU A 258 6.89 18.59 -6.42
CA GLU A 258 6.54 19.72 -7.30
C GLU A 258 5.61 19.29 -8.45
N MET A 259 5.81 18.11 -9.02
CA MET A 259 4.97 17.60 -10.11
C MET A 259 3.50 17.55 -9.71
N PHE A 260 3.15 17.05 -8.52
CA PHE A 260 1.75 16.99 -8.08
C PHE A 260 1.14 18.37 -7.87
N PHE A 261 1.90 19.33 -7.33
CA PHE A 261 1.45 20.73 -7.24
C PHE A 261 1.18 21.33 -8.62
N LEU A 262 2.05 21.06 -9.60
CA LEU A 262 1.86 21.52 -10.97
C LEU A 262 0.63 20.89 -11.64
N MET A 263 0.38 19.61 -11.42
CA MET A 263 -0.81 18.94 -11.98
C MET A 263 -2.09 19.46 -11.34
N GLY A 264 -2.10 19.64 -10.02
CA GLY A 264 -3.23 20.26 -9.32
C GLY A 264 -3.57 21.64 -9.86
N LYS A 265 -2.55 22.50 -10.08
CA LYS A 265 -2.72 23.83 -10.70
C LYS A 265 -3.26 23.78 -12.13
N LYS A 266 -2.87 22.78 -12.92
CA LYS A 266 -3.33 22.61 -14.31
C LYS A 266 -4.75 22.06 -14.43
N SER A 267 -5.26 21.41 -13.38
CA SER A 267 -6.52 20.65 -13.40
C SER A 267 -7.79 21.49 -13.63
N LYS A 268 -7.74 22.81 -13.43
CA LYS A 268 -8.90 23.73 -13.36
C LYS A 268 -9.90 23.40 -12.24
N LYS A 269 -9.70 22.31 -11.50
CA LYS A 269 -10.39 21.95 -10.25
C LYS A 269 -9.51 22.32 -9.07
N LYS A 270 -10.09 22.67 -7.92
CA LYS A 270 -9.26 22.95 -6.75
C LYS A 270 -8.58 21.65 -6.31
N THR A 271 -7.32 21.74 -5.91
CA THR A 271 -6.55 20.58 -5.45
C THR A 271 -5.96 20.90 -4.09
N HIS A 272 -6.18 19.99 -3.14
CA HIS A 272 -5.76 20.11 -1.75
C HIS A 272 -4.66 19.11 -1.44
N PHE A 273 -3.67 19.51 -0.64
CA PHE A 273 -2.50 18.68 -0.33
C PHE A 273 -2.41 18.43 1.17
N PHE A 274 -2.35 17.17 1.56
CA PHE A 274 -2.29 16.74 2.95
C PHE A 274 -1.05 15.86 3.16
N PRO A 275 -0.16 16.19 4.10
CA PRO A 275 0.87 15.26 4.54
C PRO A 275 0.21 14.08 5.26
N MET A 276 0.72 12.88 5.03
CA MET A 276 0.26 11.66 5.68
C MET A 276 1.47 10.89 6.22
N ALA A 277 1.37 10.38 7.45
CA ALA A 277 2.39 9.52 8.02
C ALA A 277 1.82 8.13 8.30
N LEU A 278 2.60 7.09 7.98
CA LEU A 278 2.30 5.69 8.15
C LEU A 278 3.37 5.01 9.01
N SER A 279 2.93 4.23 10.00
CA SER A 279 3.73 3.22 10.70
C SER A 279 3.07 1.86 10.52
N THR A 280 3.60 1.10 9.56
CA THR A 280 3.11 -0.19 9.06
C THR A 280 4.25 -1.19 8.80
N PHE A 281 5.52 -0.78 8.96
CA PHE A 281 6.72 -1.51 8.57
C PHE A 281 6.76 -2.96 9.07
N HIS A 282 6.45 -3.21 10.35
CA HIS A 282 6.52 -4.53 10.97
C HIS A 282 5.48 -5.52 10.46
N LEU A 283 4.43 -5.06 9.76
CA LEU A 283 3.43 -5.98 9.21
C LEU A 283 4.02 -6.84 8.09
N LEU A 284 4.74 -6.24 7.15
CA LEU A 284 5.35 -6.89 5.99
C LEU A 284 6.64 -6.14 5.60
N PRO A 285 7.70 -6.18 6.43
CA PRO A 285 8.88 -5.36 6.22
C PRO A 285 9.56 -5.68 4.88
N PRO A 286 10.10 -4.66 4.19
CA PRO A 286 10.98 -4.88 3.05
C PRO A 286 12.26 -5.61 3.47
N PRO A 287 12.96 -6.26 2.53
CA PRO A 287 14.30 -6.80 2.75
C PRO A 287 15.27 -5.68 3.14
N GLU A 288 16.33 -6.05 3.87
CA GLU A 288 17.35 -5.12 4.34
C GLU A 288 18.21 -4.55 3.18
N SER A 289 18.38 -5.31 2.10
CA SER A 289 19.14 -4.89 0.91
C SER A 289 18.23 -4.43 -0.23
N GLU A 290 18.62 -3.33 -0.90
CA GLU A 290 17.86 -2.75 -2.03
C GLU A 290 17.96 -3.58 -3.32
N ASP A 291 18.93 -4.50 -3.44
CA ASP A 291 19.22 -5.23 -4.68
C ASP A 291 18.29 -6.42 -4.97
N HIS A 292 17.48 -6.85 -4.00
CA HIS A 292 16.65 -8.05 -4.10
C HIS A 292 15.15 -7.76 -4.28
N GLU A 293 14.78 -6.70 -5.00
CA GLU A 293 13.38 -6.26 -5.00
C GLU A 293 12.38 -7.19 -5.71
N LEU A 294 12.78 -8.15 -6.54
CA LEU A 294 11.87 -9.15 -7.14
C LEU A 294 12.11 -10.53 -6.50
N GLY A 295 11.04 -11.16 -6.01
CA GLY A 295 11.15 -12.43 -5.27
C GLY A 295 11.68 -12.22 -3.85
N GLU A 296 11.12 -11.28 -3.10
CA GLU A 296 11.54 -11.00 -1.71
C GLU A 296 11.01 -12.07 -0.74
N GLU A 297 11.80 -12.43 0.28
CA GLU A 297 11.26 -13.17 1.41
C GLU A 297 10.22 -12.31 2.15
N ARG A 298 9.04 -12.90 2.39
CA ARG A 298 7.92 -12.21 3.04
C ARG A 298 7.64 -12.89 4.37
N VAL A 299 7.80 -12.13 5.45
CA VAL A 299 7.48 -12.57 6.81
C VAL A 299 6.59 -11.52 7.46
N THR A 300 5.54 -11.95 8.15
CA THR A 300 4.71 -11.06 8.98
C THR A 300 4.82 -11.41 10.45
N GLN A 301 4.81 -10.37 11.29
CA GLN A 301 4.71 -10.52 12.74
C GLN A 301 3.33 -10.11 13.28
N GLY A 302 2.49 -9.52 12.42
CA GLY A 302 1.30 -8.77 12.85
C GLY A 302 1.66 -7.61 13.78
N GLY A 303 0.66 -6.80 14.15
CA GLY A 303 0.85 -5.75 15.14
C GLY A 303 0.00 -4.51 14.89
N PRO A 304 0.13 -3.50 15.77
CA PRO A 304 -0.62 -2.26 15.63
C PRO A 304 -0.12 -1.46 14.43
N VAL A 305 -0.96 -0.66 13.82
CA VAL A 305 -0.55 0.29 12.79
C VAL A 305 -0.99 1.70 13.14
N HIS A 306 -0.23 2.68 12.68
CA HIS A 306 -0.51 4.08 12.98
C HIS A 306 -0.57 4.91 11.72
N ILE A 307 -1.66 5.65 11.57
CA ILE A 307 -1.92 6.53 10.43
C ILE A 307 -2.21 7.91 10.99
N ALA A 308 -1.52 8.93 10.47
CA ALA A 308 -1.78 10.32 10.78
C ALA A 308 -2.02 11.14 9.52
N ILE A 309 -3.17 11.82 9.47
CA ILE A 309 -3.45 12.85 8.47
C ILE A 309 -3.18 14.21 9.07
N LEU A 310 -2.18 14.91 8.53
CA LEU A 310 -1.77 16.21 9.04
C LEU A 310 -2.63 17.32 8.41
N PRO A 311 -2.67 18.53 9.01
CA PRO A 311 -3.37 19.66 8.42
C PRO A 311 -2.95 19.93 6.97
N GLU A 312 -3.91 20.41 6.18
CA GLU A 312 -3.70 20.82 4.79
C GLU A 312 -2.53 21.81 4.67
N LEU A 313 -1.74 21.65 3.62
CA LEU A 313 -0.65 22.56 3.31
C LEU A 313 -1.18 23.89 2.77
N ASP A 314 -0.73 24.98 3.38
CA ASP A 314 -0.89 26.32 2.81
C ASP A 314 0.29 26.65 1.90
N GLU A 315 0.18 26.28 0.61
CA GLU A 315 1.22 26.57 -0.38
C GLU A 315 1.42 28.09 -0.55
N ALA A 316 0.36 28.88 -0.45
CA ALA A 316 0.44 30.32 -0.64
C ALA A 316 1.26 30.98 0.49
N ALA A 317 1.02 30.58 1.74
CA ALA A 317 1.82 31.01 2.87
C ALA A 317 3.31 30.62 2.71
N LEU A 318 3.59 29.40 2.24
CA LEU A 318 4.97 28.94 2.01
C LEU A 318 5.68 29.76 0.93
N ILE A 319 5.01 30.02 -0.20
CA ILE A 319 5.54 30.85 -1.27
C ILE A 319 5.80 32.27 -0.77
N GLN A 320 4.88 32.83 0.02
CA GLN A 320 4.99 34.17 0.55
C GLN A 320 6.13 34.30 1.57
N GLN A 321 6.28 33.31 2.47
CA GLN A 321 7.35 33.27 3.48
C GLN A 321 8.75 33.21 2.82
N HIS A 322 8.84 32.58 1.65
CA HIS A 322 10.09 32.39 0.92
C HIS A 322 10.16 33.21 -0.38
N LYS A 323 9.46 34.34 -0.40
CA LYS A 323 9.44 35.25 -1.56
C LYS A 323 10.85 35.70 -1.92
N GLY A 324 11.21 35.58 -3.20
CA GLY A 324 12.52 35.96 -3.73
C GLY A 324 13.54 34.82 -3.77
N LEU A 325 13.26 33.64 -3.20
CA LEU A 325 14.13 32.47 -3.40
C LEU A 325 14.08 31.97 -4.86
N PRO A 326 15.21 31.48 -5.40
CA PRO A 326 15.22 30.74 -6.65
C PRO A 326 14.23 29.55 -6.63
N LYS A 327 13.56 29.29 -7.75
CA LYS A 327 12.55 28.21 -7.87
C LYS A 327 13.05 26.85 -7.38
N LYS A 328 14.31 26.52 -7.63
CA LYS A 328 14.93 25.27 -7.16
C LYS A 328 14.99 25.18 -5.63
N LEU A 329 15.38 26.26 -4.96
CA LEU A 329 15.45 26.30 -3.50
C LEU A 329 14.05 26.30 -2.88
N LEU A 330 13.08 26.98 -3.50
CA LEU A 330 11.69 26.96 -3.03
C LEU A 330 11.09 25.55 -3.08
N ARG A 331 11.37 24.78 -4.14
CA ARG A 331 10.96 23.37 -4.25
C ARG A 331 11.57 22.51 -3.14
N GLN A 332 12.86 22.71 -2.86
CA GLN A 332 13.53 22.02 -1.76
C GLN A 332 12.87 22.37 -0.43
N LYS A 333 12.71 23.66 -0.10
CA LYS A 333 12.09 24.08 1.16
C LYS A 333 10.66 23.57 1.35
N LYS A 334 9.87 23.53 0.28
CA LYS A 334 8.54 22.92 0.30
C LYS A 334 8.61 21.43 0.65
N THR A 335 9.52 20.71 0.01
CA THR A 335 9.74 19.27 0.22
C THR A 335 10.22 18.99 1.65
N ASP A 336 11.22 19.74 2.11
CA ASP A 336 11.76 19.64 3.47
C ASP A 336 10.68 19.87 4.53
N LEU A 337 9.80 20.85 4.35
CA LEU A 337 8.70 21.13 5.28
C LEU A 337 7.71 19.97 5.35
N ILE A 338 7.34 19.39 4.21
CA ILE A 338 6.39 18.27 4.15
C ILE A 338 7.02 17.05 4.81
N HIS A 339 8.26 16.75 4.44
CA HIS A 339 9.02 15.63 4.99
C HIS A 339 9.22 15.79 6.50
N SER A 340 9.64 16.96 6.99
CA SER A 340 9.85 17.17 8.42
C SER A 340 8.57 16.99 9.23
N LYS A 341 7.43 17.49 8.76
CA LYS A 341 6.12 17.27 9.38
C LYS A 341 5.79 15.78 9.51
N ILE A 342 6.06 14.99 8.47
CA ILE A 342 5.83 13.53 8.46
C ILE A 342 6.79 12.83 9.42
N VAL A 343 8.08 13.18 9.40
CA VAL A 343 9.09 12.64 10.32
C VAL A 343 8.74 12.95 11.77
N ASP A 344 8.33 14.18 12.07
CA ASP A 344 8.03 14.64 13.42
C ASP A 344 6.84 13.89 14.01
N ILE A 345 5.77 13.67 13.22
CA ILE A 345 4.62 12.87 13.69
C ILE A 345 4.95 11.37 13.71
N TYR A 346 5.72 10.86 12.76
CA TYR A 346 6.15 9.46 12.71
C TYR A 346 6.93 9.08 13.97
N LYS A 347 7.80 9.98 14.45
CA LYS A 347 8.56 9.79 15.70
C LYS A 347 7.68 9.71 16.94
N GLN A 348 6.45 10.21 16.89
CA GLN A 348 5.48 10.20 17.98
C GLN A 348 4.60 8.95 17.98
N PHE A 349 4.62 8.12 16.92
CA PHE A 349 3.88 6.87 16.92
C PHE A 349 4.43 5.91 17.99
N PRO A 350 3.54 5.19 18.70
CA PRO A 350 3.98 4.25 19.72
C PRO A 350 4.60 3.01 19.06
N ASN A 351 5.61 2.43 19.71
CA ASN A 351 6.21 1.13 19.36
C ASN A 351 6.53 0.96 17.85
N LYS A 352 7.20 1.96 17.28
CA LYS A 352 7.64 2.02 15.88
C LYS A 352 8.74 1.03 15.52
#